data_AF-A0A9C9XTI8-F1
#
_entry.id   AF-A0A9C9XTI8-F1
#
_cell.length_a   1.000
_cell.length_b   1.000
_cell.length_c   1.000
_cell.angle_alpha   90.00
_cell.angle_beta   90.00
_cell.angle_gamma   90.00
#
_symmetry.space_group_name_H-M   'P 1'
#
loop_
_entity.id
_entity.type
_entity.pdbx_description
1 polymer ?
#
loop_
_entity_poly.entity_id
_entity_poly.type
_entity_poly.pdbx_seq_one_letter_code
_entity_poly.pdbx_strand_id
1 'polypeptide(L)' 'DQQGTFNDDGSYELALPFSDSRELVLDILRYGPDVEVLAPDSLRREIVARLTAALKKYQKK' A
#
# COMPACT_ATOMS: atom_id res chain seq x y z
N ASP A 1 2.68 -1.40 18.92
CA ASP A 1 1.39 -2.11 18.87
C ASP A 1 0.63 -1.78 17.59
N GLN A 2 -0.22 -2.70 17.15
CA GLN A 2 -1.13 -2.50 16.03
C GLN A 2 -2.43 -1.84 16.51
N GLN A 3 -2.96 -0.89 15.76
CA GLN A 3 -4.18 -0.13 16.06
C GLN A 3 -5.06 -0.05 14.82
N GLY A 4 -6.35 -0.31 14.98
CA GLY A 4 -7.32 -0.32 13.89
C GLY A 4 -8.51 0.59 14.20
N THR A 5 -8.95 1.38 13.23
CA THR A 5 -10.04 2.35 13.37
C THR A 5 -11.02 2.20 12.21
N PHE A 6 -12.32 2.14 12.52
CA PHE A 6 -13.37 2.29 11.52
C PHE A 6 -13.72 3.77 11.37
N ASN A 7 -13.75 4.24 10.13
CA ASN A 7 -14.09 5.61 9.79
C ASN A 7 -15.58 5.75 9.45
N ASP A 8 -16.09 6.98 9.53
CA ASP A 8 -17.51 7.29 9.26
C ASP A 8 -17.95 6.98 7.82
N ASP A 9 -17.00 6.94 6.89
CA ASP A 9 -17.22 6.57 5.48
C ASP A 9 -17.24 5.05 5.24
N GLY A 10 -17.08 4.25 6.30
CA GLY A 10 -17.05 2.79 6.25
C GLY A 10 -15.69 2.19 5.91
N SER A 11 -14.64 3.01 5.74
CA SER A 11 -13.27 2.52 5.57
C SER A 11 -12.67 2.03 6.90
N TYR A 12 -11.62 1.22 6.79
CA TYR A 12 -10.87 0.69 7.94
C TYR A 12 -9.39 1.08 7.84
N GLU A 13 -8.92 1.89 8.78
CA GLU A 13 -7.52 2.28 8.90
C GLU A 13 -6.78 1.35 9.84
N LEU A 14 -5.63 0.84 9.38
CA LEU A 14 -4.75 -0.03 10.15
C LEU A 14 -3.35 0.56 10.29
N ALA A 15 -2.98 0.91 11.51
CA ALA A 15 -1.63 1.33 11.88
C ALA A 15 -0.91 0.16 12.55
N LEU A 16 0.26 -0.22 12.03
CA LEU A 16 1.08 -1.30 12.58
C LEU A 16 2.57 -0.97 12.45
N PRO A 17 3.41 -1.38 13.41
CA PRO A 17 4.84 -1.30 13.26
C PRO A 17 5.32 -2.30 12.20
N PHE A 18 6.25 -1.89 11.34
CA PHE A 18 6.92 -2.77 10.39
C PHE A 18 8.42 -2.52 10.40
N SER A 19 9.21 -3.58 10.30
CA SER A 19 10.67 -3.53 10.32
C SER A 19 11.28 -3.56 8.91
N ASP A 20 10.67 -4.30 7.98
CA ASP A 20 11.08 -4.41 6.58
C ASP A 20 9.89 -4.10 5.66
N SER A 21 10.05 -3.13 4.76
CA SER A 21 8.98 -2.73 3.85
C SER A 21 8.72 -3.74 2.73
N ARG A 22 9.62 -4.70 2.46
CA ARG A 22 9.51 -5.60 1.31
C ARG A 22 8.27 -6.49 1.35
N GLU A 23 8.01 -7.15 2.47
CA GLU A 23 6.84 -8.02 2.65
C GLU A 23 5.55 -7.19 2.63
N LEU A 24 5.53 -6.10 3.40
CA LEU A 24 4.40 -5.18 3.48
C LEU A 24 4.03 -4.61 2.09
N VAL A 25 5.03 -4.23 1.30
CA VAL A 25 4.84 -3.73 -0.08
C VAL A 25 4.19 -4.79 -0.96
N LEU A 26 4.62 -6.04 -0.87
CA LEU A 26 4.04 -7.12 -1.67
C LEU A 26 2.61 -7.43 -1.26
N ASP A 27 2.31 -7.41 0.05
CA ASP A 27 0.95 -7.61 0.54
C ASP A 27 0.04 -6.45 0.11
N ILE A 28 0.47 -5.20 0.23
CA ILE A 28 -0.29 -4.04 -0.26
C ILE A 28 -0.59 -4.19 -1.76
N LEU A 29 0.43 -4.50 -2.56
CA LEU A 29 0.27 -4.64 -4.02
C LEU A 29 -0.64 -5.81 -4.41
N ARG A 30 -0.75 -6.85 -3.58
CA ARG A 30 -1.67 -7.98 -3.80
C ARG A 30 -3.14 -7.54 -3.76
N TYR A 31 -3.49 -6.60 -2.87
CA TYR A 31 -4.84 -6.06 -2.77
C TYR A 31 -5.15 -4.99 -3.82
N GLY A 32 -4.13 -4.47 -4.50
CA GLY A 32 -4.33 -3.55 -5.63
C GLY A 32 -5.07 -2.27 -5.20
N PRO A 33 -6.19 -1.91 -5.85
CA PRO A 33 -6.91 -0.67 -5.56
C PRO A 33 -7.70 -0.69 -4.24
N ASP A 34 -7.87 -1.86 -3.60
CA ASP A 34 -8.68 -2.00 -2.38
C ASP A 34 -7.93 -1.55 -1.12
N VAL A 35 -6.61 -1.28 -1.22
CA VAL A 35 -5.76 -0.82 -0.13
C VAL A 35 -4.91 0.36 -0.59
N GLU A 36 -4.84 1.39 0.25
CA GLU A 36 -3.92 2.50 0.06
C GLU A 36 -2.99 2.72 1.27
N VAL A 37 -1.83 3.31 1.01
CA VAL A 37 -0.87 3.67 2.06
C VAL A 37 -1.10 5.11 2.46
N LEU A 38 -1.61 5.34 3.67
CA LEU A 38 -1.76 6.69 4.21
C LEU A 38 -0.41 7.30 4.61
N ALA A 39 0.41 6.53 5.33
CA ALA A 39 1.76 6.90 5.79
C ALA A 39 2.63 5.64 6.02
N PRO A 40 3.97 5.75 6.06
CA PRO A 40 4.76 6.95 5.76
C PRO A 40 4.85 7.22 4.24
N ASP A 41 5.18 8.45 3.87
CA ASP A 41 5.33 8.88 2.47
C ASP A 41 6.36 8.05 1.69
N SER A 42 7.41 7.56 2.37
CA SER A 42 8.42 6.69 1.77
C SER A 42 7.80 5.39 1.25
N LEU A 43 6.93 4.77 2.03
CA LEU A 43 6.20 3.55 1.65
C LEU A 43 5.22 3.84 0.52
N ARG A 44 4.47 4.95 0.59
CA ARG A 44 3.56 5.38 -0.49
C ARG A 44 4.32 5.55 -1.82
N ARG A 45 5.49 6.22 -1.80
CA ARG A 45 6.35 6.40 -3.00
C ARG A 45 6.84 5.07 -3.54
N GLU A 46 7.19 4.13 -2.67
CA GLU A 46 7.65 2.79 -3.05
C GLU A 46 6.56 2.00 -3.79
N ILE A 47 5.30 2.07 -3.35
CA ILE A 47 4.13 1.47 -4.00
C ILE A 47 3.89 2.10 -5.38
N VAL A 48 3.86 3.44 -5.46
CA VAL A 48 3.65 4.17 -6.71
C VAL A 48 4.70 3.81 -7.76
N ALA A 49 5.98 3.71 -7.36
CA ALA A 49 7.06 3.33 -8.26
C ALA A 49 6.86 1.93 -8.86
N ARG A 50 6.45 0.95 -8.03
CA ARG A 50 6.19 -0.43 -8.47
C ARG A 50 4.96 -0.52 -9.38
N LEU A 51 3.85 0.12 -9.03
CA LEU A 51 2.64 0.15 -9.86
C LEU A 51 2.92 0.80 -11.21
N THR A 52 3.66 1.91 -11.23
CA THR A 52 4.07 2.58 -12.47
C THR A 52 4.94 1.68 -13.34
N ALA A 53 5.90 0.96 -12.74
CA ALA A 53 6.75 0.02 -13.47
C ALA A 53 5.95 -1.17 -14.04
N ALA A 54 4.98 -1.69 -13.28
CA ALA A 54 4.06 -2.73 -13.75
C ALA A 54 3.24 -2.21 -14.93
N LEU A 55 2.57 -1.06 -14.79
CA LEU A 55 1.75 -0.46 -15.83
C LEU A 55 2.55 -0.24 -17.12
N LYS A 56 3.77 0.29 -17.03
CA LYS A 56 4.69 0.45 -18.18
C LYS A 56 4.99 -0.86 -18.91
N LYS A 57 5.06 -2.00 -18.21
CA LYS A 57 5.29 -3.32 -18.85
C LYS A 57 4.05 -3.79 -19.62
N TYR A 58 2.86 -3.55 -19.10
CA TYR A 58 1.61 -4.00 -19.72
C TYR A 58 1.12 -3.07 -20.82
N GLN A 59 1.39 -1.76 -20.75
CA GLN A 59 1.06 -0.79 -21.80
C GLN A 59 1.93 -0.88 -23.05
N LYS A 60 3.12 -1.49 -22.95
CA LYS A 60 4.04 -1.69 -24.08
C LYS A 60 3.72 -2.92 -24.94
N LYS A 61 2.66 -3.66 -24.59
CA LYS A 61 2.12 -4.76 -25.38
C LYS A 61 0.92 -4.29 -26.18
#